data_AF-A0AA35XFR2-F1
#
_entry.id   AF-A0AA35XFR2-F1
#
_cell.length_a   1.000
_cell.length_b   1.000
_cell.length_c   1.000
_cell.angle_alpha   90.00
_cell.angle_beta   90.00
_cell.angle_gamma   90.00
#
_symmetry.space_group_name_H-M   'P 1'
#
loop_
_entity.id
_entity.type
_entity.pdbx_description
1 polymer ?
#
loop_
_entity_poly.entity_id
_entity_poly.type
_entity_poly.pdbx_seq_one_letter_code
_entity_poly.pdbx_strand_id
1 'polypeptide(L)' 'MAQLPRDARERVIVAIDALREQPLAGSPLKGGLRGLRRQRVGDYRILYELLDEELVILVVRVAHRRESYHRR' A
#
# COMPACT_ATOMS: atom_id res chain seq x y z
N MET A 1 -9.21 -4.08 -11.58
CA MET A 1 -8.72 -3.69 -10.23
C MET A 1 -9.51 -4.46 -9.20
N ALA A 2 -8.89 -5.28 -8.37
CA ALA A 2 -9.62 -6.06 -7.36
C ALA A 2 -10.38 -5.10 -6.43
N GLN A 3 -11.69 -5.29 -6.30
CA GLN A 3 -12.52 -4.45 -5.43
C GLN A 3 -12.05 -4.65 -3.99
N LEU A 4 -11.44 -3.61 -3.42
CA LEU A 4 -11.12 -3.55 -1.99
C LEU A 4 -12.44 -3.68 -1.19
N PRO A 5 -12.50 -4.56 -0.18
CA PRO A 5 -13.60 -4.55 0.79
C PRO A 5 -13.79 -3.15 1.36
N ARG A 6 -15.03 -2.78 1.68
CA ARG A 6 -15.39 -1.41 2.11
C ARG A 6 -14.47 -0.89 3.22
N ASP A 7 -14.28 -1.68 4.28
CA ASP A 7 -13.45 -1.29 5.41
C ASP A 7 -11.97 -1.16 5.04
N ALA A 8 -11.49 -2.00 4.12
CA ALA A 8 -10.13 -1.89 3.62
C ALA A 8 -9.94 -0.63 2.78
N ARG A 9 -10.93 -0.29 1.94
CA ARG A 9 -10.91 0.94 1.13
C ARG A 9 -10.86 2.18 2.02
N GLU A 10 -11.70 2.25 3.05
CA GLU A 10 -11.72 3.39 3.98
C GLU A 10 -10.37 3.58 4.68
N ARG A 11 -9.77 2.50 5.20
CA ARG A 11 -8.44 2.58 5.83
C ARG A 11 -7.34 2.96 4.83
N VAL A 12 -7.43 2.49 3.59
CA VAL A 12 -6.45 2.84 2.54
C VAL A 12 -6.56 4.31 2.17
N ILE A 13 -7.77 4.86 2.03
CA ILE A 13 -7.97 6.30 1.75
C ILE A 13 -7.35 7.14 2.86
N VAL A 14 -7.67 6.83 4.13
CA VAL A 14 -7.10 7.55 5.28
C VAL A 14 -5.56 7.48 5.28
N ALA A 15 -4.99 6.33 4.95
CA ALA A 15 -3.54 6.19 4.86
C ALA A 15 -2.94 7.00 3.70
N ILE A 16 -3.61 7.09 2.55
CA ILE A 16 -3.20 7.91 1.40
C ILE A 16 -3.25 9.39 1.74
N ASP A 17 -4.30 9.85 2.41
CA ASP A 17 -4.41 11.27 2.80
C ASP A 17 -3.31 11.65 3.79
N ALA A 18 -2.98 10.75 4.73
CA ALA A 18 -1.85 10.96 5.66
C ALA A 18 -0.48 11.07 4.95
N LEU A 19 -0.32 10.43 3.77
CA LEU A 19 0.90 10.51 2.99
C LEU A 19 1.10 11.88 2.34
N ARG A 20 0.05 12.70 2.16
CA ARG A 20 0.20 14.07 1.66
C ARG A 20 1.02 14.93 2.63
N GLU A 21 0.74 14.80 3.92
CA GLU A 21 1.44 15.52 4.99
C GLU A 21 2.79 14.89 5.34
N GLN A 22 2.88 13.56 5.23
CA GLN A 22 4.07 12.80 5.62
C GLN A 22 4.50 11.81 4.51
N PRO A 23 4.95 12.31 3.34
CA PRO A 23 5.27 11.45 2.20
C PRO A 23 6.40 10.47 2.49
N LEU A 24 7.21 10.70 3.52
CA LEU A 24 8.32 9.83 3.90
C LEU A 24 7.95 8.75 4.94
N ALA A 25 6.68 8.67 5.39
CA ALA A 25 6.25 7.75 6.45
C ALA A 25 6.40 6.25 6.11
N GLY A 26 6.30 5.88 4.83
CA GLY A 26 6.51 4.51 4.37
C GLY A 26 7.98 4.07 4.45
N SER A 27 8.22 2.78 4.64
CA SER A 27 9.58 2.22 4.64
C SER A 27 10.14 2.16 3.21
N PRO A 28 11.37 2.63 2.95
CA PRO A 28 11.96 2.54 1.62
C PRO A 28 12.21 1.08 1.24
N LEU A 29 11.97 0.76 -0.03
CA LEU A 29 12.29 -0.54 -0.61
C LEU A 29 13.72 -0.56 -1.17
N LYS A 30 14.28 -1.77 -1.26
CA LYS A 30 15.65 -2.03 -1.72
C LYS A 30 15.63 -2.90 -2.98
N GLY A 31 16.77 -3.00 -3.66
CA GLY A 31 16.92 -3.82 -4.86
C GLY A 31 16.16 -3.24 -6.05
N GLY A 32 15.54 -4.09 -6.87
CA GLY A 32 14.79 -3.67 -8.07
C GLY A 32 13.57 -2.78 -7.82
N LEU A 33 13.19 -2.57 -6.56
CA LEU A 33 12.11 -1.65 -6.14
C LEU A 33 12.64 -0.40 -5.44
N ARG A 34 13.95 -0.11 -5.56
CA ARG A 34 14.54 1.13 -5.04
C ARG A 34 13.83 2.34 -5.66
N GLY A 35 13.56 3.36 -4.83
CA GLY A 35 12.77 4.53 -5.22
C GLY A 35 11.33 4.44 -4.70
N LEU A 36 10.79 3.22 -4.61
CA LEU A 36 9.49 3.00 -3.99
C LEU A 36 9.59 2.95 -2.45
N ARG A 37 8.49 3.32 -1.82
CA ARG A 37 8.23 3.21 -0.39
C ARG A 37 7.02 2.31 -0.16
N ARG A 38 6.96 1.73 1.03
CA ARG A 38 5.90 0.79 1.42
C ARG A 38 5.28 1.18 2.76
N GLN A 39 3.95 1.30 2.77
CA GLN A 39 3.17 1.43 4.00
C GLN A 39 2.19 0.26 4.15
N ARG A 40 2.08 -0.30 5.36
CA ARG A 40 1.15 -1.40 5.64
C ARG A 40 -0.18 -0.84 6.15
N VAL A 41 -1.28 -1.33 5.60
CA VAL A 41 -2.66 -1.01 6.00
C VAL A 41 -3.43 -2.32 6.17
N GLY A 42 -3.37 -2.90 7.37
CA GLY A 42 -3.91 -4.24 7.63
C GLY A 42 -3.25 -5.32 6.75
N ASP A 43 -4.05 -5.99 5.92
CA ASP A 43 -3.61 -7.00 4.93
C ASP A 43 -3.20 -6.41 3.58
N TYR A 44 -3.29 -5.09 3.43
CA TYR A 44 -2.90 -4.38 2.22
C TYR A 44 -1.58 -3.68 2.44
N ARG A 45 -0.83 -3.51 1.35
CA ARG A 45 0.36 -2.66 1.29
C ARG A 45 0.16 -1.61 0.23
N ILE A 46 0.42 -0.37 0.59
CA ILE A 46 0.54 0.73 -0.34
C ILE A 46 2.01 0.79 -0.74
N LEU A 47 2.27 0.61 -2.03
CA LEU A 47 3.54 0.95 -2.66
C LEU A 47 3.39 2.31 -3.30
N TYR A 48 4.35 3.19 -3.09
CA TYR A 48 4.26 4.53 -3.66
C TYR A 48 5.64 5.13 -3.88
N GLU A 49 5.71 6.11 -4.76
CA GLU A 49 6.88 6.94 -4.98
C GLU A 49 6.49 8.41 -4.93
N LEU A 50 7.48 9.25 -4.63
CA LEU A 50 7.37 10.70 -4.69
C LEU A 50 8.18 11.17 -5.89
N LEU A 51 7.51 11.67 -6.92
CA LEU A 51 8.10 12.18 -8.17
C LEU A 51 7.78 13.66 -8.28
N ASP A 52 8.77 14.54 -8.19
CA ASP A 52 8.58 15.99 -8.39
C ASP A 52 7.35 16.56 -7.64
N GLU A 53 7.21 16.18 -6.36
CA GLU A 53 6.10 16.51 -5.45
C GLU A 53 4.76 15.78 -5.69
N GLU A 54 4.68 14.92 -6.72
CA GLU A 54 3.54 14.06 -6.98
C GLU A 54 3.67 12.70 -6.28
N LEU A 55 2.60 12.26 -5.62
CA LEU A 55 2.48 10.93 -5.02
C LEU A 55 1.87 9.95 -6.02
N VAL A 56 2.68 9.04 -6.55
CA VAL A 56 2.21 7.94 -7.39
C VAL A 56 1.97 6.72 -6.51
N ILE A 57 0.72 6.22 -6.48
CA ILE A 57 0.26 5.24 -5.49
C ILE A 57 -0.25 3.95 -6.16
N LEU A 58 0.27 2.81 -5.70
CA LEU A 58 -0.18 1.47 -6.06
C LEU A 58 -0.59 0.67 -4.80
N VAL A 59 -1.83 0.21 -4.76
CA VAL A 59 -2.35 -0.60 -3.64
C VAL A 59 -2.31 -2.08 -3.99
N VAL A 60 -1.61 -2.87 -3.17
CA VAL A 60 -1.42 -4.32 -3.37
C VAL A 60 -1.99 -5.08 -2.17
N ARG A 61 -2.90 -6.04 -2.40
CA ARG A 61 -3.32 -6.99 -1.36
C ARG A 61 -2.18 -7.97 -1.11
N VAL A 62 -1.85 -8.21 0.16
CA VAL A 62 -0.88 -9.25 0.52
C VAL A 62 -1.57 -10.30 1.34
N ALA A 63 -1.97 -11.36 0.65
CA ALA A 63 -2.28 -12.63 1.28
C ALA A 63 -1.01 -13.19 1.93
N HIS A 64 -1.14 -13.70 3.16
CA HIS A 64 -0.04 -14.37 3.84
C HIS A 64 0.40 -15.58 3.01
N ARG A 65 1.70 -15.92 2.96
CA ARG A 65 2.23 -17.15 2.32
C ARG A 65 1.76 -18.47 2.95
N ARG A 66 0.74 -18.39 3.82
CA ARG A 66 -0.01 -19.47 4.44
C ARG A 66 -1.51 -19.34 4.18
N GLU A 67 -1.92 -18.65 3.12
CA GLU A 67 -3.29 -18.79 2.60
C GLU A 67 -3.39 -20.17 1.93
N SER A 68 -3.39 -21.20 2.78
CA SER A 68 -4.04 -22.46 2.50
C SER A 68 -5.48 -22.13 2.11
N TYR A 69 -5.83 -22.50 0.90
CA TYR A 69 -7.19 -22.58 0.36
C TYR A 69 -8.27 -22.58 1.43
N HIS A 70 -9.07 -21.51 1.51
CA HIS A 70 -10.47 -21.65 1.89
C HIS A 70 -11.35 -21.05 0.81
N ARG A 71 -11.67 -21.92 -0.15
CA ARG A 71 -12.98 -21.97 -0.78
C ARG A 71 -13.98 -22.39 0.29
N ARG A 72 -14.89 -21.50 0.67
CA ARG A 72 -16.30 -21.81 0.96
C ARG A 72 -17.10 -20.51 0.87
#